data_AF-A0A4W5L5L4-F1
#
_entry.id   AF-A0A4W5L5L4-F1
#
_cell.length_a   1.000
_cell.length_b   1.000
_cell.length_c   1.000
_cell.angle_alpha   90.00
_cell.angle_beta   90.00
_cell.angle_gamma   90.00
#
_symmetry.space_group_name_H-M   'P 1'
#
loop_
_entity.id
_entity.type
_entity.pdbx_description
1 polymer ?
#
loop_
_entity_poly.entity_id
_entity_poly.type
_entity_poly.pdbx_seq_one_letter_code
_entity_poly.pdbx_strand_id
1 'polypeptide(L)'
;MDGSREASMNSLLNDECYADFLTEDFDVKTYTAQAIHHAVIAEQLAKLAQGISQLDKELHSQVVARHEELLAQATGIESLEGVLQMMQTRIAALQGAVDRIRTKIVDPYNKIVARTAQLARLQVACDLLRRIIRILYLSKRLQGQLQGGSREITKAAQSLNELEPDPGGYGPPGVL
;
A
#
# COMPACT_ATOMS: atom_id res chain seq x y z
N MET A 1 -77.96 -31.39 -54.07
CA MET A 1 -76.49 -31.42 -54.26
C MET A 1 -75.93 -30.10 -54.81
N ASP A 2 -76.77 -29.12 -55.17
CA ASP A 2 -76.33 -27.86 -55.83
C ASP A 2 -75.94 -26.74 -54.84
N GLY A 3 -76.71 -26.53 -53.77
CA GLY A 3 -76.45 -25.45 -52.79
C GLY A 3 -75.16 -25.58 -51.96
N SER A 4 -74.56 -26.77 -51.88
CA SER A 4 -73.26 -26.95 -51.22
C SER A 4 -72.09 -26.44 -52.08
N ARG A 5 -72.26 -26.42 -53.41
CA ARG A 5 -71.27 -25.90 -54.35
C ARG A 5 -71.29 -24.38 -54.37
N GLU A 6 -72.46 -23.76 -54.42
CA GLU A 6 -72.60 -22.30 -54.37
C GLU A 6 -72.10 -21.70 -53.05
N ALA A 7 -72.36 -22.36 -51.92
CA ALA A 7 -71.83 -21.92 -50.63
C ALA A 7 -70.30 -21.98 -50.57
N SER A 8 -69.70 -23.03 -51.14
CA SER A 8 -68.24 -23.16 -51.22
C SER A 8 -67.63 -22.15 -52.19
N MET A 9 -68.32 -21.84 -53.28
CA MET A 9 -67.90 -20.86 -54.28
C MET A 9 -67.96 -19.44 -53.73
N ASN A 10 -69.03 -19.10 -52.99
CA ASN A 10 -69.13 -17.83 -52.28
C ASN A 10 -68.09 -17.68 -51.15
N SER A 11 -67.73 -18.77 -50.47
CA SER A 11 -66.65 -18.71 -49.46
C SER A 11 -65.29 -18.43 -50.08
N LEU A 12 -65.03 -18.92 -51.29
CA LEU A 12 -63.78 -18.66 -52.01
C LEU A 12 -63.74 -17.22 -52.55
N LEU A 13 -64.84 -16.72 -53.08
CA LEU A 13 -64.94 -15.37 -53.64
C LEU A 13 -64.92 -14.26 -52.58
N ASN A 14 -65.29 -14.58 -51.33
CA ASN A 14 -65.24 -13.64 -50.21
C ASN A 14 -63.88 -13.60 -49.48
N ASP A 15 -62.89 -14.38 -49.94
CA ASP A 15 -61.54 -14.34 -49.39
C ASP A 15 -60.82 -13.08 -49.92
N GLU A 16 -60.27 -12.27 -49.01
CA GLU A 16 -59.54 -11.03 -49.33
C GLU A 16 -58.39 -11.28 -50.33
N CYS A 17 -57.83 -12.48 -50.36
CA CYS A 17 -56.77 -12.87 -51.31
C CYS A 17 -57.22 -12.77 -52.79
N TYR A 18 -58.52 -12.93 -53.07
CA TYR A 18 -59.08 -12.85 -54.42
C TYR A 18 -59.77 -11.52 -54.74
N ALA A 19 -59.89 -10.61 -53.76
CA ALA A 19 -60.64 -9.36 -53.89
C ALA A 19 -60.16 -8.50 -55.08
N ASP A 20 -58.84 -8.43 -55.29
CA ASP A 20 -58.25 -7.67 -56.40
C ASP A 20 -58.67 -8.22 -57.78
N PHE A 21 -58.80 -9.54 -57.92
CA PHE A 21 -59.19 -10.21 -59.17
C PHE A 21 -60.69 -10.05 -59.50
N LEU A 22 -61.50 -9.60 -58.53
CA LEU A 22 -62.95 -9.42 -58.67
C LEU A 22 -63.33 -7.96 -58.99
N THR A 23 -62.35 -7.07 -59.12
CA THR A 23 -62.57 -5.67 -59.52
C THR A 23 -62.85 -5.55 -61.03
N GLU A 24 -63.77 -4.68 -61.42
CA GLU A 24 -64.18 -4.52 -62.84
C GLU A 24 -63.04 -4.04 -63.76
N ASP A 25 -62.06 -3.31 -63.20
CA ASP A 25 -60.90 -2.75 -63.91
C ASP A 25 -59.59 -3.52 -63.65
N PHE A 26 -59.67 -4.81 -63.30
CA PHE A 26 -58.50 -5.60 -62.96
C PHE A 26 -57.43 -5.59 -64.08
N ASP A 27 -56.28 -4.97 -63.79
CA ASP A 27 -55.12 -4.97 -64.68
C ASP A 27 -54.07 -5.98 -64.21
N VAL A 28 -53.99 -7.08 -64.95
CA VAL A 28 -53.00 -8.14 -64.76
C VAL A 28 -51.57 -7.58 -64.74
N LYS A 29 -51.25 -6.58 -65.55
CA LYS A 29 -49.88 -6.03 -65.64
C LYS A 29 -49.52 -5.26 -64.37
N THR A 30 -50.44 -4.46 -63.86
CA THR A 30 -50.25 -3.69 -62.63
C THR A 30 -50.22 -4.62 -61.41
N TYR A 31 -51.12 -5.59 -61.33
CA TYR A 31 -51.13 -6.59 -60.27
C TYR A 31 -49.85 -7.44 -60.26
N THR A 32 -49.40 -7.94 -61.42
CA THR A 32 -48.15 -8.71 -61.51
C THR A 32 -46.93 -7.88 -61.17
N ALA A 33 -46.86 -6.61 -61.59
CA ALA A 33 -45.78 -5.70 -61.19
C ALA A 33 -45.75 -5.47 -59.66
N GLN A 34 -46.91 -5.31 -59.03
CA GLN A 34 -47.03 -5.12 -57.59
C GLN A 34 -46.71 -6.40 -56.80
N ALA A 35 -47.16 -7.55 -57.28
CA ALA A 35 -46.82 -8.86 -56.72
C ALA A 35 -45.31 -9.12 -56.80
N ILE A 36 -44.66 -8.78 -57.93
CA ILE A 36 -43.19 -8.85 -58.07
C ILE A 36 -42.51 -7.91 -57.07
N HIS A 37 -43.00 -6.68 -56.91
CA HIS A 37 -42.44 -5.73 -55.94
C HIS A 37 -42.57 -6.22 -54.48
N HIS A 38 -43.71 -6.78 -54.10
CA HIS A 38 -43.91 -7.40 -52.79
C HIS A 38 -43.00 -8.61 -52.58
N ALA A 39 -42.80 -9.45 -53.59
CA ALA A 39 -41.86 -10.57 -53.53
C ALA A 39 -40.42 -10.08 -53.29
N VAL A 40 -40.02 -8.98 -53.95
CA VAL A 40 -38.72 -8.35 -53.71
C VAL A 40 -38.61 -7.80 -52.28
N ILE A 41 -39.65 -7.14 -51.75
CA ILE A 41 -39.66 -6.65 -50.35
C ILE A 41 -39.55 -7.82 -49.36
N ALA A 42 -40.30 -8.90 -49.58
CA ALA A 42 -40.23 -10.10 -48.74
C ALA A 42 -38.84 -10.73 -48.77
N GLU A 43 -38.18 -10.77 -49.92
CA GLU A 43 -36.80 -11.23 -50.06
C GLU A 43 -35.82 -10.35 -49.26
N GLN A 44 -35.98 -9.02 -49.30
CA GLN A 44 -35.12 -8.12 -48.52
C GLN A 44 -35.35 -8.24 -47.01
N LEU A 45 -36.60 -8.40 -46.57
CA LEU A 45 -36.93 -8.69 -45.17
C LEU A 45 -36.32 -10.01 -44.71
N ALA A 46 -36.38 -11.05 -45.55
CA ALA A 46 -35.75 -12.34 -45.26
C ALA A 46 -34.22 -12.21 -45.13
N LYS A 47 -33.57 -11.45 -46.01
CA LYS A 47 -32.12 -11.15 -45.92
C LYS A 47 -31.77 -10.37 -44.65
N LEU A 48 -32.58 -9.39 -44.27
CA LEU A 48 -32.37 -8.63 -43.03
C LEU A 48 -32.52 -9.51 -41.79
N ALA A 49 -33.56 -10.33 -41.73
CA ALA A 49 -33.77 -11.29 -40.65
C ALA A 49 -32.61 -12.30 -40.53
N GLN A 50 -32.11 -12.78 -41.68
CA GLN A 50 -30.92 -13.62 -41.74
C GLN A 50 -29.68 -12.88 -41.22
N GLY A 51 -29.48 -11.62 -41.62
CA GLY A 51 -28.40 -10.78 -41.13
C GLY A 51 -28.44 -10.55 -39.62
N ILE A 52 -29.63 -10.30 -39.06
CA ILE A 52 -29.83 -10.17 -37.61
C ILE A 52 -29.46 -11.47 -36.89
N SER A 53 -29.91 -12.62 -37.42
CA SER A 53 -29.58 -13.93 -36.84
C SER A 53 -28.09 -14.27 -36.93
N GLN A 54 -27.39 -13.81 -37.97
CA GLN A 54 -25.94 -13.94 -38.06
C GLN A 54 -25.22 -13.05 -37.06
N LEU A 55 -25.66 -11.80 -36.91
CA LEU A 55 -25.11 -10.86 -35.95
C LEU A 55 -25.26 -11.38 -34.52
N ASP A 56 -26.41 -11.96 -34.19
CA ASP A 56 -26.70 -12.52 -32.87
C ASP A 56 -25.79 -13.73 -32.56
N LYS A 57 -25.58 -14.62 -33.53
CA LYS A 57 -24.63 -15.73 -33.41
C LYS A 57 -23.19 -15.25 -33.20
N GLU A 58 -22.77 -14.27 -33.98
CA GLU A 58 -21.42 -13.72 -33.89
C GLU A 58 -21.20 -13.01 -32.55
N LEU A 59 -22.18 -12.22 -32.09
CA LEU A 59 -22.16 -11.55 -30.79
C LEU A 59 -22.07 -12.58 -29.67
N HIS A 60 -22.90 -13.62 -29.70
CA HIS A 60 -22.85 -14.71 -28.73
C HIS A 60 -21.47 -15.40 -28.74
N SER A 61 -20.93 -15.71 -29.92
CA SER A 61 -19.61 -16.32 -30.06
C SER A 61 -18.50 -15.43 -29.48
N GLN A 62 -18.55 -14.11 -29.69
CA GLN A 62 -17.56 -13.20 -29.13
C GLN A 62 -17.67 -13.06 -27.61
N VAL A 63 -18.90 -13.05 -27.08
CA VAL A 63 -19.15 -13.02 -25.63
C VAL A 63 -18.60 -14.30 -24.99
N VAL A 64 -18.92 -15.47 -25.56
CA VAL A 64 -18.40 -16.77 -25.09
C VAL A 64 -16.89 -16.89 -25.32
N ALA A 65 -16.31 -16.30 -26.36
CA ALA A 65 -14.86 -16.34 -26.53
C ALA A 65 -14.12 -15.56 -25.43
N ARG A 66 -14.68 -14.44 -24.96
CA ARG A 66 -13.99 -13.52 -24.04
C ARG A 66 -14.39 -13.66 -22.56
N HIS A 67 -15.51 -14.30 -22.25
CA HIS A 67 -16.01 -14.36 -20.88
C HIS A 67 -15.07 -15.11 -19.91
N GLU A 68 -14.45 -16.21 -20.33
CA GLU A 68 -13.50 -16.98 -19.51
C GLU A 68 -12.25 -16.15 -19.21
N GLU A 69 -11.72 -15.44 -20.21
CA GLU A 69 -10.55 -14.56 -20.02
C GLU A 69 -10.86 -13.42 -19.04
N LEU A 70 -12.01 -12.76 -19.19
CA LEU A 70 -12.43 -11.67 -18.30
C LEU A 70 -12.66 -12.18 -16.86
N LEU A 71 -13.27 -13.35 -16.69
CA LEU A 71 -13.44 -13.98 -15.37
C LEU A 71 -12.11 -14.39 -14.74
N ALA A 72 -11.20 -14.98 -15.53
CA ALA A 72 -9.86 -15.32 -15.07
C ALA A 72 -9.09 -14.07 -14.65
N GLN A 73 -9.21 -12.98 -15.41
CA GLN A 73 -8.59 -11.70 -15.09
C GLN A 73 -9.18 -11.08 -13.82
N ALA A 74 -10.50 -11.08 -13.66
CA ALA A 74 -11.17 -10.60 -12.45
C ALA A 74 -10.73 -11.39 -11.21
N THR A 75 -10.68 -12.72 -11.32
CA THR A 75 -10.18 -13.60 -10.24
C THR A 75 -8.70 -13.35 -9.93
N GLY A 76 -7.90 -13.08 -10.96
CA GLY A 76 -6.50 -12.71 -10.81
C GLY A 76 -6.31 -11.37 -10.08
N ILE A 77 -7.16 -10.38 -10.36
CA ILE A 77 -7.17 -9.09 -9.66
C ILE A 77 -7.55 -9.26 -8.19
N GLU A 78 -8.59 -10.05 -7.90
CA GLU A 78 -9.01 -10.35 -6.52
C GLU A 78 -7.90 -11.05 -5.72
N SER A 79 -7.21 -12.01 -6.33
CA SER A 79 -6.05 -12.67 -5.72
C SER A 79 -4.92 -11.67 -5.42
N LEU A 80 -4.62 -10.78 -6.36
CA LEU A 80 -3.58 -9.76 -6.20
C LEU A 80 -3.93 -8.77 -5.09
N GLU A 81 -5.20 -8.37 -4.98
CA GLU A 81 -5.69 -7.52 -3.89
C GLU A 81 -5.46 -8.17 -2.52
N GLY A 82 -5.74 -9.48 -2.40
CA GLY A 82 -5.44 -10.25 -1.19
C GLY A 82 -3.95 -10.25 -0.83
N VAL A 83 -3.06 -10.42 -1.82
CA VAL A 83 -1.60 -10.35 -1.63
C VAL A 83 -1.16 -8.95 -1.18
N LEU A 84 -1.69 -7.90 -1.81
CA LEU A 84 -1.39 -6.51 -1.45
C LEU A 84 -1.85 -6.18 -0.03
N GLN A 85 -3.03 -6.63 0.37
CA GLN A 85 -3.54 -6.45 1.73
C GLN A 85 -2.65 -7.15 2.77
N MET A 86 -2.18 -8.38 2.45
CA MET A 86 -1.23 -9.10 3.29
C MET A 86 0.11 -8.36 3.39
N MET A 87 0.63 -7.83 2.28
CA MET A 87 1.86 -7.04 2.27
C MET A 87 1.72 -5.78 3.13
N GLN A 88 0.62 -5.04 2.99
CA GLN A 88 0.35 -3.84 3.78
C GLN A 88 0.35 -4.14 5.28
N THR A 89 -0.31 -5.23 5.67
CA THR A 89 -0.37 -5.69 7.07
C THR A 89 1.03 -6.03 7.61
N ARG A 90 1.85 -6.73 6.81
CA ARG A 90 3.22 -7.09 7.19
C ARG A 90 4.13 -5.85 7.29
N ILE A 91 3.99 -4.89 6.39
CA ILE A 91 4.73 -3.63 6.42
C ILE A 91 4.38 -2.85 7.70
N ALA A 92 3.10 -2.74 8.03
CA ALA A 92 2.68 -2.07 9.27
C ALA A 92 3.24 -2.76 10.53
N ALA A 93 3.24 -4.10 10.55
CA ALA A 93 3.84 -4.87 11.64
C ALA A 93 5.35 -4.63 11.76
N LEU A 94 6.06 -4.54 10.62
CA LEU A 94 7.49 -4.25 10.57
C LEU A 94 7.80 -2.82 11.06
N GLN A 95 7.02 -1.83 10.62
CA GLN A 95 7.13 -0.45 11.10
C GLN A 95 6.97 -0.40 12.63
N GLY A 96 5.95 -1.07 13.17
CA GLY A 96 5.78 -1.17 14.61
C GLY A 96 6.93 -1.89 15.33
N ALA A 97 7.58 -2.87 14.70
CA ALA A 97 8.76 -3.52 15.26
C ALA A 97 9.97 -2.59 15.31
N VAL A 98 10.19 -1.79 14.27
CA VAL A 98 11.25 -0.78 14.21
C VAL A 98 11.03 0.29 15.27
N ASP A 99 9.79 0.77 15.45
CA ASP A 99 9.48 1.74 16.51
C ASP A 99 9.71 1.18 17.91
N ARG A 100 9.39 -0.10 18.13
CA ARG A 100 9.73 -0.79 19.39
C ARG A 100 11.24 -0.89 19.60
N ILE A 101 12.02 -1.14 18.55
CA ILE A 101 13.50 -1.15 18.64
C ILE A 101 14.01 0.24 19.03
N ARG A 102 13.52 1.31 18.38
CA ARG A 102 13.91 2.68 18.73
C ARG A 102 13.64 2.98 20.21
N THR A 103 12.42 2.74 20.66
CA THR A 103 11.98 3.07 22.03
C THR A 103 12.65 2.20 23.10
N LYS A 104 12.91 0.93 22.82
CA LYS A 104 13.48 -0.01 23.81
C LYS A 104 15.00 -0.12 23.76
N ILE A 105 15.65 0.31 22.68
CA ILE A 105 17.10 0.13 22.49
C ILE A 105 17.79 1.48 22.30
N VAL A 106 17.38 2.24 21.28
CA VAL A 106 18.06 3.49 20.92
C VAL A 106 17.92 4.55 22.02
N ASP A 107 16.71 4.76 22.54
CA ASP A 107 16.49 5.79 23.57
C ASP A 107 17.20 5.46 24.90
N PRO A 108 17.13 4.22 25.44
CA PRO A 108 17.91 3.84 26.61
C PRO A 108 19.41 3.93 26.38
N TYR A 109 19.91 3.52 25.22
CA TYR A 109 21.32 3.66 24.87
C TYR A 109 21.79 5.12 24.97
N ASN A 110 21.06 6.05 24.34
CA ASN A 110 21.39 7.47 24.40
C ASN A 110 21.36 8.01 25.84
N LYS A 111 20.42 7.55 26.67
CA LYS A 111 20.37 7.90 28.10
C LYS A 111 21.59 7.36 28.86
N ILE A 112 22.04 6.14 28.57
CA ILE A 112 23.23 5.55 29.19
C ILE A 112 24.47 6.37 28.80
N VAL A 113 24.67 6.66 27.51
CA VAL A 113 25.80 7.48 27.03
C VAL A 113 25.85 8.83 27.75
N ALA A 114 24.71 9.52 27.83
CA ALA A 114 24.63 10.81 28.53
C ALA A 114 24.96 10.70 30.03
N ARG A 115 24.47 9.66 30.71
CA ARG A 115 24.74 9.42 32.14
C ARG A 115 26.18 9.00 32.38
N THR A 116 26.79 8.21 31.51
CA THR A 116 28.22 7.84 31.59
C THR A 116 29.10 9.08 31.46
N ALA A 117 28.78 9.98 30.53
CA ALA A 117 29.49 11.25 30.41
C ALA A 117 29.33 12.14 31.66
N GLN A 118 28.13 12.16 32.26
CA GLN A 118 27.91 12.86 33.54
C GLN A 118 28.72 12.24 34.68
N LEU A 119 28.76 10.91 34.78
CA LEU A 119 29.51 10.19 35.81
C LEU A 119 31.01 10.46 35.69
N ALA A 120 31.58 10.44 34.47
CA ALA A 120 32.97 10.76 34.24
C ALA A 120 33.32 12.18 34.73
N ARG A 121 32.46 13.17 34.44
CA ARG A 121 32.65 14.55 34.94
C ARG A 121 32.56 14.62 36.46
N LEU A 122 31.65 13.88 37.09
CA LEU A 122 31.54 13.82 38.55
C LEU A 122 32.76 13.16 39.19
N GLN A 123 33.32 12.11 38.58
CA GLN A 123 34.55 11.48 39.07
C GLN A 123 35.72 12.47 39.07
N VAL A 124 35.92 13.18 37.96
CA VAL A 124 36.94 14.24 37.86
C VAL A 124 36.72 15.33 38.93
N ALA A 125 35.48 15.76 39.15
CA ALA A 125 35.16 16.73 40.19
C ALA A 125 35.46 16.19 41.60
N CYS A 126 35.12 14.93 41.89
CA CYS A 126 35.44 14.28 43.15
C CYS A 126 36.95 14.18 43.39
N ASP A 127 37.72 13.83 42.37
CA ASP A 127 39.17 13.74 42.47
C ASP A 127 39.81 15.12 42.70
N LEU A 128 39.30 16.15 42.02
CA LEU A 128 39.70 17.53 42.27
C LEU A 128 39.40 17.95 43.72
N LEU A 129 38.22 17.62 44.24
CA LEU A 129 37.85 17.91 45.63
C LEU A 129 38.77 17.19 46.63
N ARG A 130 39.07 15.90 46.41
CA ARG A 130 40.03 15.16 47.24
C ARG A 130 41.41 15.81 47.23
N ARG A 131 41.88 16.26 46.06
CA ARG A 131 43.14 16.98 45.92
C ARG A 131 43.12 18.31 46.69
N ILE A 132 42.04 19.08 46.59
CA ILE A 132 41.87 20.33 47.34
C ILE A 132 41.92 20.08 48.85
N ILE A 133 41.18 19.08 49.36
CA ILE A 133 41.18 18.72 50.79
C ILE A 133 42.59 18.36 51.26
N ARG A 134 43.33 17.55 50.49
CA ARG A 134 44.72 17.18 50.80
C ARG A 134 45.63 18.42 50.85
N ILE A 135 45.52 19.31 49.86
CA ILE A 135 46.31 20.56 49.82
C ILE A 135 45.99 21.43 51.04
N LEU A 136 44.71 21.60 51.40
CA LEU A 136 44.31 22.39 52.57
C LEU A 136 44.87 21.80 53.87
N TYR A 137 44.79 20.47 54.03
CA TYR A 137 45.34 19.78 55.19
C TYR A 137 46.87 19.98 55.30
N LEU A 138 47.61 19.73 54.22
CA LEU A 138 49.06 19.89 54.19
C LEU A 138 49.48 21.34 54.40
N SER A 139 48.75 22.30 53.82
CA SER A 139 49.00 23.74 54.00
C SER A 139 48.87 24.15 55.47
N LYS A 140 47.80 23.68 56.15
CA LYS A 140 47.61 23.93 57.59
C LYS A 140 48.71 23.30 58.44
N ARG A 141 49.12 22.07 58.11
CA ARG A 141 50.22 21.37 58.80
C ARG A 141 51.54 22.12 58.62
N LEU A 142 51.86 22.52 57.40
CA LEU A 142 53.05 23.29 57.06
C LEU A 142 53.09 24.62 57.82
N GLN A 143 51.98 25.35 57.85
CA GLN A 143 51.88 26.60 58.61
C GLN A 143 52.19 26.41 60.10
N GLY A 144 51.72 25.30 60.71
CA GLY A 144 52.06 24.94 62.08
C GLY A 144 53.53 24.58 62.28
N GLN A 145 54.14 23.86 61.33
CA GLN A 145 55.57 23.52 61.37
C GLN A 145 56.47 24.76 61.25
N LEU A 146 56.09 25.72 60.40
CA LEU A 146 56.84 26.97 60.24
C LEU A 146 56.79 27.86 61.49
N GLN A 147 55.70 27.84 62.26
CA GLN A 147 55.62 28.52 63.56
C GLN A 147 56.56 27.91 64.61
N GLY A 148 56.95 26.64 64.46
CA GLY A 148 57.93 25.96 65.31
C GLY A 148 59.39 26.38 65.10
N GLY A 149 59.66 27.28 64.15
CA GLY A 149 60.99 27.85 63.88
C GLY A 149 62.02 26.83 63.39
N SER A 150 63.31 27.11 63.63
CA SER A 150 64.43 26.34 63.07
C SER A 150 64.42 24.84 63.38
N ARG A 151 63.72 24.41 64.43
CA ARG A 151 63.70 23.01 64.88
C ARG A 151 62.81 22.11 64.02
N GLU A 152 61.88 22.69 63.26
CA GLU A 152 60.87 21.96 62.47
C GLU A 152 61.09 22.10 60.94
N ILE A 153 62.18 22.76 60.51
CA ILE A 153 62.48 23.03 59.09
C ILE A 153 62.52 21.75 58.25
N THR A 154 63.14 20.67 58.76
CA THR A 154 63.20 19.39 58.04
C THR A 154 61.80 18.78 57.81
N LYS A 155 60.89 18.93 58.78
CA LYS A 155 59.51 18.44 58.65
C LYS A 155 58.67 19.33 57.72
N ALA A 156 58.95 20.63 57.71
CA ALA A 156 58.34 21.57 56.76
C ALA A 156 58.75 21.24 55.31
N ALA A 157 60.03 20.94 55.07
CA ALA A 157 60.54 20.53 53.76
C ALA A 157 59.87 19.24 53.25
N GLN A 158 59.67 18.26 54.13
CA GLN A 158 58.95 17.02 53.80
C GLN A 158 57.48 17.29 53.43
N SER A 159 56.77 18.13 54.19
CA SER A 159 55.38 18.51 53.88
C SER A 159 55.24 19.21 52.53
N LEU A 160 56.27 19.94 52.09
CA LEU A 160 56.28 20.59 50.77
C LEU A 160 56.46 19.58 49.64
N ASN A 161 57.31 18.57 49.84
CA ASN A 161 57.52 17.49 48.88
C ASN A 161 56.24 16.64 48.68
N GLU A 162 55.47 16.42 49.74
CA GLU A 162 54.17 15.72 49.67
C GLU A 162 53.07 16.50 48.94
N LEU A 163 53.30 17.79 48.66
CA LEU A 163 52.43 18.67 47.88
C LEU A 163 52.63 18.50 46.37
N GLU A 164 53.79 17.97 45.96
CA GLU A 164 54.11 17.72 44.55
C GLU A 164 53.16 16.63 44.01
N PRO A 165 52.41 16.91 42.94
CA PRO A 165 51.41 15.98 42.43
C PRO A 165 52.07 14.72 41.87
N ASP A 166 51.54 13.56 42.26
CA ASP A 166 51.90 12.26 41.69
C ASP A 166 51.61 12.26 40.17
N PRO A 167 52.63 12.09 39.30
CA PRO A 167 52.45 12.16 37.85
C PRO A 167 51.59 11.01 37.27
N GLY A 168 51.25 9.99 38.06
CA GLY A 168 50.53 8.80 37.60
C GLY A 168 48.99 8.90 37.51
N GLY A 169 48.37 10.01 37.94
CA GLY A 169 46.90 10.11 38.06
C GLY A 169 46.12 10.52 36.81
N TYR A 170 46.79 10.89 35.71
CA TYR A 170 46.16 11.44 34.50
C TYR A 170 45.88 10.40 33.40
N GLY A 171 45.51 9.17 33.78
CA GLY A 171 44.98 8.19 32.83
C GLY A 171 43.45 8.31 32.73
N PRO A 172 42.85 8.52 31.54
CA PRO A 172 41.40 8.38 31.42
C PRO A 172 41.00 6.96 31.85
N PRO A 173 39.97 6.78 32.70
CA PRO A 173 39.43 5.45 32.95
C PRO A 173 38.99 4.87 31.61
N GLY A 174 39.42 3.63 31.34
CA GLY A 174 39.35 2.96 30.04
C GLY A 174 38.06 3.23 29.28
N VAL A 175 38.23 3.65 28.02
CA VAL A 175 37.19 3.62 26.99
C VAL A 175 36.90 2.14 26.71
N LEU A 176 35.75 1.67 27.20
CA LEU A 176 35.01 0.54 26.61
C LEU A 176 33.87 1.13 25.77
#